data_AF-A0A957ZHK0-F1
#
_entry.id   AF-A0A957ZHK0-F1
#
_cell.length_a   1.000
_cell.length_b   1.000
_cell.length_c   1.000
_cell.angle_alpha   90.00
_cell.angle_beta   90.00
_cell.angle_gamma   90.00
#
_symmetry.space_group_name_H-M   'P 1'
#
loop_
_entity.id
_entity.type
_entity.pdbx_description
1 polymer ?
#
loop_
_entity_poly.entity_id
_entity_poly.type
_entity_poly.pdbx_seq_one_letter_code
_entity_poly.pdbx_strand_id
1 'polypeptide(L)' 'TTHYLMLQRNLLYTAVTRARRLVVIVGQPRAISLAVRNNDVMQRYTGLTERLLAGG' A
#
# COMPACT_ATOMS: atom_id res chain seq x y z
N THR A 1 14.36 -14.01 -1.56
CA THR A 1 13.06 -13.47 -1.10
C THR A 1 13.17 -11.95 -0.97
N THR A 2 13.21 -11.22 -2.07
CA THR A 2 13.67 -9.81 -2.09
C THR A 2 12.57 -8.74 -2.10
N HIS A 3 11.29 -9.10 -2.27
CA HIS A 3 10.20 -8.11 -2.39
C HIS A 3 9.11 -8.22 -1.31
N TYR A 4 9.31 -9.02 -0.27
CA TYR A 4 8.29 -9.27 0.76
C TYR A 4 7.85 -8.00 1.50
N LEU A 5 8.79 -7.06 1.72
CA LEU A 5 8.54 -5.76 2.35
C LEU A 5 7.63 -4.83 1.52
N MET A 6 7.61 -5.01 0.19
CA MET A 6 6.76 -4.21 -0.73
C MET A 6 5.38 -4.82 -0.96
N LEU A 7 5.08 -5.98 -0.37
CA LEU A 7 3.75 -6.60 -0.43
C LEU A 7 2.80 -5.88 0.53
N GLN A 8 2.45 -4.64 0.20
CA GLN A 8 1.50 -3.81 0.93
C GLN A 8 0.32 -3.44 0.02
N ARG A 9 -0.87 -3.29 0.62
CA ARG A 9 -2.10 -2.97 -0.12
C ARG A 9 -2.03 -1.64 -0.85
N ASN A 10 -1.40 -0.63 -0.24
CA ASN A 10 -1.23 0.72 -0.80
C ASN A 10 -0.42 0.72 -2.12
N LEU A 11 0.62 -0.09 -2.22
CA LEU A 11 1.47 -0.17 -3.40
C LEU A 11 0.75 -0.92 -4.53
N LEU A 12 0.10 -2.04 -4.22
CA LEU A 12 -0.71 -2.79 -5.18
C LEU A 12 -1.87 -1.94 -5.71
N TYR A 13 -2.58 -1.24 -4.83
CA TYR A 13 -3.66 -0.31 -5.19
C TYR A 13 -3.17 0.77 -6.16
N THR A 14 -2.00 1.35 -5.91
CA THR A 14 -1.41 2.37 -6.78
C THR A 14 -1.06 1.80 -8.16
N ALA A 15 -0.48 0.60 -8.21
CA ALA A 15 -0.13 -0.05 -9.47
C ALA A 15 -1.38 -0.35 -10.32
N VAL A 16 -2.46 -0.82 -9.70
CA VAL A 16 -3.72 -1.14 -10.37
C VAL A 16 -4.43 0.13 -10.85
N THR A 17 -4.55 1.15 -10.01
CA THR A 17 -5.31 2.37 -10.32
C THR A 17 -4.64 3.30 -11.32
N ARG A 18 -3.31 3.21 -11.51
CA ARG A 18 -2.59 3.99 -12.53
C ARG A 18 -2.79 3.45 -13.94
N ALA A 19 -3.23 2.20 -14.10
CA ALA A 19 -3.46 1.62 -15.42
C ALA A 19 -4.76 2.13 -16.04
N ARG A 20 -4.71 2.49 -17.33
CA ARG A 20 -5.83 3.17 -18.01
C ARG A 20 -6.80 2.25 -18.75
N ARG A 21 -6.32 1.09 -19.20
CA ARG A 21 -7.10 0.18 -20.07
C ARG A 21 -6.91 -1.29 -19.75
N LEU A 22 -5.71 -1.69 -19.30
CA LEU A 22 -5.37 -3.07 -18.96
C LEU A 22 -4.30 -3.10 -17.87
N VAL A 23 -4.45 -4.04 -16.92
CA VAL A 23 -3.44 -4.39 -15.92
C VAL A 23 -3.11 -5.87 -16.09
N VAL A 24 -1.83 -6.20 -16.12
CA VAL A 24 -1.35 -7.60 -16.05
C VAL A 24 -0.46 -7.73 -14.83
N ILE A 25 -0.82 -8.64 -13.92
CA ILE A 25 -0.04 -8.91 -12.70
C ILE A 25 0.71 -10.23 -12.90
N VAL A 26 2.04 -10.17 -12.84
CA VAL A 26 2.90 -11.35 -12.94
C VAL A 26 3.50 -11.63 -11.56
N GLY A 27 3.24 -12.81 -11.01
CA GLY A 27 3.78 -13.20 -9.72
C GLY A 27 3.07 -14.40 -9.11
N GLN A 28 3.46 -14.73 -7.88
CA GLN A 28 2.87 -15.84 -7.14
C GLN A 28 1.51 -15.42 -6.54
N PRO A 29 0.43 -16.21 -6.71
CA PRO A 29 -0.89 -15.90 -6.15
C PRO A 29 -0.85 -15.67 -4.63
N ARG A 30 -0.03 -16.43 -3.90
CA ARG A 30 0.18 -16.26 -2.45
C ARG A 30 0.76 -14.90 -2.09
N ALA A 31 1.69 -14.37 -2.89
CA ALA A 31 2.29 -13.06 -2.65
C ALA A 31 1.27 -11.93 -2.88
N ILE A 32 0.41 -12.06 -3.90
CA ILE A 32 -0.68 -11.11 -4.16
C ILE A 32 -1.69 -11.13 -3.00
N SER A 33 -2.11 -12.32 -2.56
CA SER A 33 -3.02 -12.47 -1.41
C SER A 33 -2.43 -11.87 -0.14
N LEU A 34 -1.12 -12.02 0.08
CA LEU A 34 -0.44 -11.37 1.19
C LEU A 34 -0.46 -9.84 1.05
N ALA A 35 -0.12 -9.30 -0.13
CA ALA A 35 -0.13 -7.85 -0.37
C ALA A 35 -1.52 -7.23 -0.17
N VAL A 36 -2.59 -7.93 -0.57
CA VAL A 36 -3.97 -7.46 -0.38
C VAL A 36 -4.36 -7.49 1.10
N ARG A 37 -3.96 -8.54 1.84
CA ARG A 37 -4.25 -8.69 3.27
C ARG A 37 -3.40 -7.79 4.16
N ASN A 38 -2.22 -7.40 3.70
CA ASN A 38 -1.30 -6.54 4.42
C ASN A 38 -1.83 -5.11 4.42
N ASN A 39 -2.70 -4.85 5.40
CA ASN A 39 -3.23 -3.55 5.74
C ASN A 39 -2.47 -2.93 6.92
N ASP A 40 -1.25 -3.42 7.22
CA ASP A 40 -0.35 -2.73 8.14
C ASP A 40 0.05 -1.42 7.48
N VAL A 41 -0.77 -0.41 7.73
CA VAL A 41 -0.44 0.97 7.48
C VAL A 41 0.79 1.22 8.33
N MET A 42 1.97 1.32 7.70
CA MET A 42 3.17 1.78 8.39
C MET A 42 2.78 3.01 9.20
N GLN A 43 2.94 2.93 10.52
CA GLN A 43 2.62 4.04 11.41
C GLN A 43 3.46 5.23 10.96
N ARG A 44 2.79 6.27 10.44
CA ARG A 44 3.43 7.50 10.00
C ARG A 44 3.58 8.40 11.20
N TYR A 45 4.78 8.51 11.71
CA TYR A 45 5.11 9.48 12.75
C TYR A 45 5.20 10.87 12.11
N THR A 46 4.09 11.62 12.14
CA THR A 46 3.99 12.98 11.60
C THR A 46 3.23 13.88 12.54
N GLY A 47 3.75 15.08 12.84
CA GLY A 47 3.09 16.07 13.71
C GLY A 47 1.91 16.83 13.07
N LEU A 48 1.45 16.43 11.88
CA LEU A 48 0.41 17.16 11.13
C LEU A 48 -0.94 17.05 11.82
N THR A 49 -1.29 15.85 12.30
CA THR A 49 -2.56 15.58 12.97
C THR A 49 -2.69 16.43 14.23
N GLU A 50 -1.64 16.48 15.03
CA GLU A 50 -1.55 17.27 16.25
C GLU A 50 -1.69 18.77 15.96
N ARG A 51 -1.03 19.26 14.90
CA ARG A 51 -1.14 20.67 14.48
C ARG A 51 -2.53 21.06 13.99
N LEU A 52 -3.23 20.16 13.28
CA LEU A 52 -4.61 20.40 12.83
C LEU A 52 -5.59 20.43 14.01
N LEU A 53 -5.37 19.59 15.03
CA LEU A 53 -6.21 19.56 16.24
C LEU A 53 -5.95 20.72 17.19
N ALA A 54 -4.71 21.22 17.28
CA ALA A 54 -4.35 22.34 18.16
C ALA A 54 -4.71 23.73 17.60
N GLY A 55 -5.02 23.83 16.31
CA GLY A 55 -5.33 25.08 15.61
C GLY A 55 -6.81 25.26 15.23
N GLY A 56 -7.71 24.45 15.77
CA GLY A 56 -9.16 24.53 15.59
C GLY A 56 -9.86 25.20 16.77
#